data_AF-A0A8S3CV37-F1
#
_entry.id   AF-A0A8S3CV37-F1
#
_cell.length_a   1.000
_cell.length_b   1.000
_cell.length_c   1.000
_cell.angle_alpha   90.00
_cell.angle_beta   90.00
_cell.angle_gamma   90.00
#
_symmetry.space_group_name_H-M   'P 1'
#
loop_
_entity.id
_entity.type
_entity.pdbx_description
1 polymer ?
#
loop_
_entity_poly.entity_id
_entity_poly.type
_entity_poly.pdbx_seq_one_letter_code
_entity_poly.pdbx_strand_id
1 'polypeptide(L)' 'MTSEEYSVFSVDEVSNIIKEVIERLIGNHAYQHNQVTRWTADIVDQILTELTNLGKRFKYIVQA' A
#
# COMPACT_ATOMS: atom_id res chain seq x y z
N MET A 1 5.26 -31.92 12.38
CA MET A 1 4.86 -31.24 11.14
C MET A 1 3.57 -30.48 11.43
N THR A 2 3.67 -29.18 11.68
CA THR A 2 2.67 -28.12 11.41
C THR A 2 3.26 -26.83 11.99
N SER A 3 4.38 -26.39 11.41
CA SER A 3 4.74 -24.98 11.51
C SER A 3 3.82 -24.27 10.54
N GLU A 4 2.61 -23.98 11.00
CA GLU A 4 1.88 -22.83 10.52
C GLU A 4 2.81 -21.66 10.81
N GLU A 5 3.66 -21.34 9.83
CA GLU A 5 4.38 -20.08 9.83
C GLU A 5 3.30 -19.02 9.97
N TYR A 6 3.17 -18.51 11.19
CA TYR A 6 2.48 -17.27 11.45
C TYR A 6 3.18 -16.28 10.54
N SER A 7 2.59 -16.07 9.37
CA SER A 7 2.60 -14.89 8.56
C SER A 7 2.58 -13.67 9.46
N VAL A 8 3.66 -13.32 10.17
CA VAL A 8 3.71 -12.12 10.98
C VAL A 8 3.36 -11.01 10.00
N PHE A 9 2.21 -10.40 10.23
CA PHE A 9 1.78 -9.26 9.46
C PHE A 9 2.72 -8.14 9.88
N SER A 10 3.81 -7.99 9.11
CA SER A 10 4.80 -6.94 9.35
C SER A 10 4.17 -5.60 9.04
N VAL A 11 3.59 -4.98 10.08
CA VAL A 11 3.02 -3.64 10.00
C VAL A 11 4.06 -2.65 9.50
N ASP A 12 5.33 -2.81 9.89
CA ASP A 12 6.45 -1.98 9.44
C ASP A 12 6.69 -2.09 7.92
N GLU A 13 6.63 -3.30 7.36
CA GLU A 13 6.78 -3.55 5.92
C GLU A 13 5.63 -2.89 5.15
N VAL A 14 4.39 -3.08 5.62
CA VAL A 14 3.21 -2.44 5.04
C VAL A 14 3.28 -0.91 5.16
N SER A 15 3.73 -0.38 6.30
CA SER A 15 3.85 1.06 6.52
C SER A 15 4.93 1.69 5.63
N ASN A 16 6.03 0.98 5.39
CA ASN A 16 7.08 1.43 4.47
C ASN A 16 6.59 1.46 3.02
N ILE A 17 5.89 0.41 2.56
CA ILE A 17 5.27 0.38 1.22
C ILE A 17 4.31 1.57 1.04
N ILE A 18 3.42 1.81 2.01
CA ILE A 18 2.45 2.91 1.93
C ILE A 18 3.18 4.26 1.82
N LYS A 19 4.21 4.49 2.64
CA LYS A 19 5.00 5.73 2.60
C LYS A 19 5.69 5.91 1.25
N GLU A 20 6.34 4.87 0.74
CA GLU A 20 7.05 4.92 -0.53
C GLU A 20 6.08 5.23 -1.70
N VAL A 21 4.91 4.59 -1.73
CA VAL A 21 3.88 4.84 -2.76
C VAL A 21 3.39 6.29 -2.70
N ILE A 22 3.12 6.81 -1.50
CA ILE A 22 2.69 8.20 -1.31
C ILE A 22 3.79 9.18 -1.75
N GLU A 23 5.04 8.95 -1.32
CA GLU A 23 6.17 9.80 -1.74
C GLU A 23 6.40 9.76 -3.25
N ARG A 24 6.27 8.59 -3.88
CA ARG A 24 6.39 8.41 -5.34
C ARG A 24 5.30 9.16 -6.11
N LEU A 25 4.06 9.14 -5.62
CA LEU A 25 2.92 9.71 -6.33
C LEU A 25 2.72 11.20 -6.08
N ILE A 26 2.83 11.66 -4.83
CA ILE A 26 2.54 13.05 -4.44
C ILE A 26 3.71 13.80 -3.81
N GLY A 27 4.82 13.13 -3.48
CA GLY A 27 5.93 13.72 -2.71
C GLY A 27 6.57 14.95 -3.34
N ASN A 28 6.47 15.13 -4.66
CA ASN A 28 6.96 16.30 -5.39
C ASN A 28 5.84 17.16 -6.03
N HIS A 29 4.58 16.86 -5.72
CA HIS A 29 3.43 17.58 -6.28
C HIS A 29 2.85 18.54 -5.24
N ALA A 30 2.73 19.82 -5.59
CA ALA A 30 1.95 20.76 -4.81
C ALA A 30 0.48 20.33 -4.81
N TYR A 31 -0.26 20.69 -3.75
CA TYR A 31 -1.68 20.37 -3.65
C TYR A 31 -2.45 20.90 -4.87
N GLN A 32 -3.06 19.99 -5.64
CA GLN A 32 -3.88 20.30 -6.80
C GLN A 32 -5.21 19.56 -6.68
N HIS A 33 -6.26 20.28 -6.29
CA HIS A 33 -7.58 19.69 -6.01
C HIS A 33 -8.12 18.77 -7.13
N ASN A 34 -7.91 19.14 -8.40
CA ASN A 34 -8.35 18.34 -9.55
C ASN A 34 -7.61 16.98 -9.64
N GLN A 35 -6.34 16.95 -9.26
CA GLN A 35 -5.49 15.76 -9.35
C GLN A 35 -5.55 14.89 -8.09
N VAL A 36 -6.03 15.42 -6.95
CA VAL A 36 -6.15 14.68 -5.68
C VAL A 36 -6.96 13.41 -5.86
N THR A 37 -8.14 13.47 -6.48
CA THR A 37 -8.99 12.27 -6.68
C THR A 37 -8.27 11.19 -7.49
N ARG A 38 -7.49 11.60 -8.50
CA ARG A 38 -6.71 10.68 -9.32
C ARG A 38 -5.53 10.10 -8.54
N TRP A 39 -4.77 10.93 -7.84
CA TRP A 39 -3.65 10.48 -7.00
C TRP A 39 -4.12 9.54 -5.90
N THR A 40 -5.26 9.82 -5.26
CA THR A 40 -5.86 8.93 -4.27
C THR A 40 -6.18 7.56 -4.86
N ALA A 41 -6.78 7.49 -6.05
CA ALA A 41 -7.06 6.23 -6.72
C ALA A 41 -5.77 5.47 -7.10
N ASP A 42 -4.77 6.18 -7.64
CA ASP A 42 -3.45 5.62 -7.99
C ASP A 42 -2.70 5.08 -6.76
N ILE A 43 -2.76 5.80 -5.62
CA ILE A 43 -2.16 5.38 -4.35
C ILE A 43 -2.79 4.08 -3.87
N VAL A 44 -4.12 3.99 -3.88
CA VAL A 44 -4.85 2.80 -3.42
C VAL A 44 -4.50 1.58 -4.26
N ASP A 45 -4.49 1.71 -5.59
CA ASP A 45 -4.18 0.62 -6.52
C ASP A 45 -2.73 0.12 -6.38
N GLN A 46 -1.78 1.05 -6.25
CA GLN A 46 -0.36 0.71 -6.06
C GLN A 46 -0.11 0.01 -4.72
N ILE A 47 -0.71 0.48 -3.62
CA ILE A 47 -0.60 -0.19 -2.31
C ILE A 47 -1.21 -1.59 -2.38
N LEU A 48 -2.37 -1.76 -3.01
CA LEU A 48 -3.01 -3.07 -3.19
C LEU A 48 -2.11 -4.02 -4.00
N THR A 49 -1.51 -3.54 -5.08
CA THR A 49 -0.60 -4.32 -5.92
C THR A 49 0.61 -4.81 -5.11
N GLU A 50 1.29 -3.91 -4.39
CA GLU A 50 2.42 -4.26 -3.52
C GLU A 50 2.03 -5.26 -2.44
N LEU A 51 0.87 -5.06 -1.78
CA LEU A 51 0.36 -5.97 -0.76
C LEU A 51 0.03 -7.36 -1.30
N THR A 52 -0.54 -7.45 -2.51
CA THR A 52 -0.80 -8.74 -3.17
C THR A 52 0.48 -9.44 -3.61
N ASN A 53 1.52 -8.66 -3.97
CA ASN A 53 2.83 -9.18 -4.38
C ASN A 53 3.61 -9.79 -3.21
N LEU A 54 3.28 -9.45 -1.96
CA LEU A 54 3.83 -10.11 -0.77
C LEU A 54 3.47 -11.61 -0.72
N GLY A 55 2.52 -12.09 -1.53
CA GLY A 55 2.20 -13.52 -1.65
C GLY A 55 1.63 -14.14 -0.37
N LYS A 56 1.32 -13.32 0.63
CA LYS A 56 0.76 -13.76 1.90
C LYS A 56 -0.74 -13.97 1.72
N ARG A 57 -1.26 -15.08 2.27
CA ARG A 57 -2.67 -15.48 2.15
C ARG A 57 -3.55 -14.64 3.09
N PHE A 58 -3.63 -13.33 2.83
CA PHE A 58 -4.46 -12.39 3.57
C PHE A 58 -5.44 -11.67 2.65
N LYS A 59 -6.54 -11.18 3.22
CA LYS A 59 -7.45 -10.28 2.52
C LYS A 59 -7.06 -8.85 2.88
N TYR A 60 -6.59 -8.08 1.90
CA TYR A 60 -6.22 -6.68 2.06
C TYR A 60 -7.39 -5.77 1.71
N ILE A 61 -7.63 -4.75 2.54
CA ILE A 61 -8.60 -3.68 2.27
C ILE A 61 -7.83 -2.37 2.46
N VAL A 62 -7.84 -1.53 1.43
CA VAL A 62 -7.21 -0.21 1.45
C VAL A 62 -8.31 0.82 1.27
N GLN A 63 -8.33 1.83 2.15
CA GLN A 63 -9.26 2.96 2.10
C GLN A 63 -8.44 4.24 2.22
N ALA A 64 -8.71 5.20 1.34
CA ALA A 64 -8.03 6.51 1.30
C ALA A 64 -9.03 7.66 1.43
#